data_AF-A0A0N4XSM1-F1
#
_entry.id   AF-A0A0N4XSM1-F1
#
_cell.length_a   1.000
_cell.length_b   1.000
_cell.length_c   1.000
_cell.angle_alpha   90.00
_cell.angle_beta   90.00
_cell.angle_gamma   90.00
#
_symmetry.space_group_name_H-M   'P 1'
#
loop_
_entity.id
_entity.type
_entity.pdbx_description
1 polymer ?
#
loop_
_entity_poly.entity_id
_entity_poly.type
_entity_poly.pdbx_seq_one_letter_code
_entity_poly.pdbx_strand_id
1 'polypeptide(L)'
;MNRALCLALVLLALTVSVESVCFPLSPLGQRTVRYFADGKEFHFEHYSPGFVAVASCPAGMQLVGRKTALCLHGYWEKLGTCV
;
A
#
# COMPACT_ATOMS: atom_id res chain seq x y z
N MET A 1 12.41 0.45 -40.34
CA MET A 1 11.76 0.80 -39.06
C MET A 1 10.43 1.49 -39.37
N ASN A 2 9.30 0.81 -39.14
CA ASN A 2 7.99 1.25 -39.61
C ASN A 2 7.44 2.35 -38.68
N ARG A 3 7.10 3.53 -39.21
CA ARG A 3 6.70 4.72 -38.41
C ARG A 3 5.45 4.43 -37.55
N ALA A 4 4.55 3.59 -38.06
CA ALA A 4 3.37 3.12 -37.33
C ALA A 4 3.74 2.27 -36.09
N LEU A 5 4.78 1.43 -36.21
CA LEU A 5 5.28 0.60 -35.10
C LEU A 5 5.90 1.48 -34.00
N CYS A 6 6.59 2.54 -34.40
CA CYS A 6 7.21 3.49 -33.48
C CYS A 6 6.15 4.29 -32.70
N LEU A 7 5.12 4.78 -33.38
CA LEU A 7 4.00 5.50 -32.74
C LEU A 7 3.23 4.60 -31.77
N ALA A 8 2.97 3.34 -32.15
CA ALA A 8 2.31 2.37 -31.27
C ALA A 8 3.12 2.08 -29.99
N LEU A 9 4.44 1.93 -30.11
CA LEU A 9 5.33 1.73 -28.96
C LEU A 9 5.39 2.95 -28.03
N VAL A 10 5.43 4.16 -28.60
CA VAL A 10 5.42 5.41 -27.81
C VAL A 10 4.08 5.60 -27.09
N LEU A 11 2.96 5.32 -27.74
CA LEU A 11 1.64 5.37 -27.11
C LEU A 11 1.50 4.34 -25.99
N LEU A 12 1.98 3.10 -26.19
CA LEU A 12 1.99 2.07 -25.15
C LEU A 12 2.84 2.51 -23.95
N ALA A 13 4.02 3.09 -24.18
CA ALA A 13 4.87 3.62 -23.12
C ALA A 13 4.24 4.79 -22.36
N LEU A 14 3.47 5.65 -23.04
CA LEU A 14 2.73 6.76 -22.41
C LEU A 14 1.51 6.28 -21.60
N THR A 15 0.98 5.08 -21.88
CA THR A 15 -0.13 4.47 -21.12
C THR A 15 0.33 3.60 -19.94
N VAL A 16 1.63 3.35 -19.78
CA VAL A 16 2.15 2.64 -18.58
C VAL A 16 2.08 3.61 -17.40
N SER A 17 0.95 3.59 -16.68
CA SER A 17 0.91 4.13 -15.33
C SER A 17 1.71 3.19 -14.44
N VAL A 18 2.92 3.60 -14.04
CA VAL A 18 3.61 2.95 -12.92
C VAL A 18 2.77 3.26 -11.68
N GLU A 19 1.82 2.38 -11.37
CA GLU A 19 1.04 2.52 -10.14
C GLU A 19 2.02 2.50 -8.97
N SER A 20 2.05 3.60 -8.22
CA SER A 20 2.96 3.72 -7.09
C SER A 20 2.53 2.72 -6.02
N VAL A 21 3.48 1.87 -5.61
CA VAL A 21 3.29 0.83 -4.60
C VAL A 21 3.61 1.38 -3.20
N CYS A 22 2.95 0.83 -2.18
CA CYS A 22 3.24 1.18 -0.80
C CYS A 22 4.30 0.25 -0.21
N PHE A 23 5.26 0.83 0.50
CA PHE A 23 6.25 0.09 1.28
C PHE A 23 5.69 -0.29 2.66
N PRO A 24 6.20 -1.34 3.32
CA PRO A 24 5.85 -1.66 4.70
C PRO A 24 5.95 -0.42 5.62
N LEU A 25 4.90 -0.19 6.41
CA LEU A 25 4.84 0.92 7.36
C LEU A 25 6.02 0.86 8.34
N SER A 26 6.74 1.96 8.43
CA SER A 26 7.82 2.16 9.42
C SER A 26 7.92 3.65 9.79
N PRO A 27 8.27 3.98 11.05
CA PRO A 27 8.31 3.10 12.21
C PRO A 27 6.90 2.72 12.70
N LEU A 28 6.79 1.57 13.36
CA LEU A 28 5.51 1.11 13.91
C LEU A 28 5.21 1.68 15.30
N GLY A 29 6.23 2.15 16.04
CA GLY A 29 6.06 2.47 17.45
C GLY A 29 5.67 1.20 18.21
N GLN A 30 4.59 1.25 19.01
CA GLN A 30 4.14 0.11 19.82
C GLN A 30 3.12 -0.80 19.11
N ARG A 31 2.67 -0.46 17.89
CA ARG A 31 1.67 -1.24 17.16
C ARG A 31 2.30 -2.38 16.35
N THR A 32 1.51 -3.39 16.05
CA THR A 32 1.79 -4.35 14.97
C THR A 32 0.90 -4.07 13.78
N VAL A 33 1.37 -4.35 12.57
CA VAL A 33 0.61 -4.14 11.32
C VAL A 33 0.64 -5.41 10.49
N ARG A 34 -0.55 -5.81 10.02
CA ARG A 34 -0.75 -6.94 9.11
C ARG A 34 -1.39 -6.42 7.83
N TYR A 35 -1.02 -6.96 6.67
CA TYR A 35 -1.44 -6.44 5.37
C TYR A 35 -2.33 -7.45 4.67
N PHE A 36 -3.44 -6.97 4.10
CA PHE A 36 -4.48 -7.83 3.52
C PHE A 36 -4.87 -7.38 2.12
N ALA A 37 -5.19 -8.37 1.28
CA ALA A 37 -5.93 -8.21 0.03
C ALA A 37 -6.88 -9.40 -0.13
N ASP A 38 -8.10 -9.17 -0.62
CA ASP A 38 -9.10 -10.22 -0.83
C ASP A 38 -9.33 -11.13 0.40
N GLY A 39 -9.28 -10.54 1.60
CA GLY A 39 -9.46 -11.25 2.87
C GLY A 39 -8.29 -12.14 3.31
N LYS A 40 -7.15 -12.12 2.61
CA LYS A 40 -5.95 -12.90 2.93
C LYS A 40 -4.81 -12.01 3.38
N GLU A 41 -3.99 -12.50 4.30
CA GLU A 41 -2.80 -11.79 4.76
C GLU A 41 -1.60 -12.05 3.84
N PHE A 42 -0.78 -11.02 3.63
CA PHE A 42 0.43 -11.09 2.82
C PHE A 42 1.61 -10.35 3.48
N HIS A 43 2.80 -10.91 3.26
CA HIS A 43 4.08 -10.32 3.69
C HIS A 43 4.95 -10.11 2.45
N PHE A 44 4.99 -8.88 1.96
CA PHE A 44 5.74 -8.50 0.77
C PHE A 44 6.60 -7.27 1.05
N GLU A 45 7.61 -7.07 0.21
CA GLU A 45 8.44 -5.87 0.22
C GLU A 45 7.67 -4.62 -0.26
N HIS A 46 6.59 -4.82 -1.05
CA HIS A 46 5.75 -3.76 -1.57
C HIS A 46 4.30 -4.23 -1.76
N TYR A 47 3.36 -3.30 -1.70
CA TYR A 47 1.93 -3.55 -1.79
C TYR A 47 1.29 -2.66 -2.87
N SER A 48 0.55 -3.27 -3.80
CA SER A 48 -0.19 -2.53 -4.82
C SER A 48 -1.32 -1.70 -4.21
N PRO A 49 -1.79 -0.64 -4.90
CA PRO A 49 -3.01 0.06 -4.50
C PRO A 49 -4.18 -0.90 -4.25
N GLY A 50 -4.98 -0.62 -3.22
CA GLY A 50 -6.09 -1.47 -2.79
C GLY A 50 -5.77 -2.43 -1.63
N PHE A 51 -4.50 -2.70 -1.34
CA PHE A 51 -4.13 -3.40 -0.11
C PHE A 51 -4.55 -2.63 1.16
N VAL A 52 -4.88 -3.36 2.21
CA VAL A 52 -5.30 -2.81 3.51
C VAL A 52 -4.31 -3.20 4.60
N ALA A 53 -3.70 -2.22 5.25
CA ALA A 53 -2.94 -2.40 6.47
C ALA A 53 -3.87 -2.34 7.69
N VAL A 54 -3.75 -3.29 8.61
CA VAL A 54 -4.55 -3.38 9.85
C VAL A 54 -3.64 -3.27 11.06
N ALA A 55 -3.88 -2.26 11.89
CA ALA A 55 -3.15 -2.03 13.14
C ALA A 55 -3.73 -2.84 14.30
N SER A 56 -2.84 -3.33 15.16
CA SER A 56 -3.17 -3.90 16.46
C SER A 56 -2.25 -3.32 17.54
N CYS A 57 -2.79 -3.14 18.74
CA CYS A 57 -2.03 -2.68 19.90
C CYS A 57 -1.67 -3.85 20.84
N PRO A 58 -0.60 -3.70 21.62
CA PRO A 58 -0.28 -4.64 22.70
C PRO A 58 -1.41 -4.72 23.72
N ALA A 59 -1.42 -5.80 24.51
CA ALA A 59 -2.37 -5.96 25.59
C ALA A 59 -2.26 -4.79 26.60
N GLY A 60 -3.41 -4.26 27.02
CA GLY A 60 -3.48 -3.13 27.96
C GLY A 60 -3.42 -1.74 27.32
N MET A 61 -3.22 -1.64 26.00
CA MET A 61 -3.24 -0.38 25.27
C MET A 61 -4.48 -0.25 24.39
N GLN A 62 -4.82 1.00 24.05
CA GLN A 62 -5.93 1.28 23.16
C GLN A 62 -5.44 1.92 21.86
N LEU A 63 -6.00 1.47 20.73
CA LEU A 63 -5.79 2.12 19.45
C LEU A 63 -6.63 3.40 19.38
N VAL A 64 -5.98 4.55 19.23
CA VAL A 64 -6.61 5.84 18.98
C VAL A 64 -6.43 6.22 17.50
N GLY A 65 -7.53 6.46 16.81
CA GLY A 65 -7.57 6.73 15.37
C GLY A 65 -8.04 5.54 14.53
N ARG A 66 -7.70 5.50 13.24
CA ARG A 66 -8.15 4.44 12.33
C ARG A 66 -7.40 3.12 12.58
N LYS A 67 -8.16 2.03 12.62
CA LYS A 67 -7.61 0.66 12.65
C LYS A 67 -7.02 0.21 11.33
N THR A 68 -7.53 0.72 10.22
CA THR A 68 -7.14 0.31 8.88
C THR A 68 -6.60 1.49 8.07
N ALA A 69 -5.67 1.20 7.16
CA ALA A 69 -5.17 2.15 6.17
C ALA A 69 -5.15 1.50 4.79
N LEU A 70 -5.71 2.18 3.80
CA LEU A 70 -5.67 1.76 2.41
C LEU A 70 -4.35 2.21 1.75
N CYS A 71 -3.75 1.37 0.91
CA CYS A 71 -2.68 1.77 0.01
C CYS A 71 -3.28 2.51 -1.18
N LEU A 72 -2.94 3.79 -1.35
CA LEU A 72 -3.39 4.63 -2.46
C LEU A 72 -2.23 5.46 -2.99
N HIS A 73 -1.99 5.39 -4.30
CA HIS A 73 -0.96 6.20 -4.98
C HIS A 73 0.42 6.13 -4.30
N GLY A 74 0.82 4.95 -3.81
CA GLY A 74 2.13 4.73 -3.17
C GLY A 74 2.21 5.12 -1.69
N TYR A 75 1.13 5.60 -1.09
CA TYR A 75 1.08 5.97 0.31
C TYR A 75 -0.03 5.23 1.05
N TRP A 76 0.26 4.86 2.29
CA TRP A 76 -0.77 4.40 3.22
C TRP A 76 -1.56 5.60 3.73
N GLU A 77 -2.88 5.45 3.81
CA GLU A 77 -3.69 6.36 4.63
C GLU A 77 -3.19 6.41 6.09
N LYS A 78 -3.58 7.46 6.82
CA LYS A 78 -3.17 7.64 8.22
C LYS A 78 -3.74 6.53 9.12
N LEU A 79 -2.84 5.72 9.65
CA LEU A 79 -3.13 4.70 10.66
C LEU A 79 -3.10 5.30 12.09
N GLY A 80 -3.95 4.79 12.98
CA GLY A 80 -3.97 5.14 14.39
C GLY A 80 -2.72 4.70 15.17
N THR A 81 -2.62 5.16 16.41
CA THR A 81 -1.50 4.87 17.32
C THR A 81 -2.00 4.27 18.62
N CYS A 82 -1.15 3.48 19.28
CA CYS A 82 -1.45 2.93 20.60
C CYS A 82 -1.12 3.95 21.69
N VAL A 83 -2.01 4.06 22.67
CA VAL A 83 -1.84 4.87 23.88
C VAL A 83 -2.11 4.03 25.12
#